data_AF-A0A9Q9MID4-F1
#
_entry.id   AF-A0A9Q9MID4-F1
#
_cell.length_a   1.000
_cell.length_b   1.000
_cell.length_c   1.000
_cell.angle_alpha   90.00
_cell.angle_beta   90.00
_cell.angle_gamma   90.00
#
_symmetry.space_group_name_H-M   'P 1'
#
loop_
_entity.id
_entity.type
_entity.pdbx_description
1 polymer ?
#
loop_
_entity_poly.entity_id
_entity_poly.type
_entity_poly.pdbx_seq_one_letter_code
_entity_poly.pdbx_strand_id
1 'polypeptide(L)' 'MTNPDLDPEEYPPIDPREPVPDDPGELLPDTPDELPAAPVEPMPGDDGGTGGVREPA' A
#
# COMPACT_ATOMS: atom_id res chain seq x y z
N MET A 1 -9.31 10.34 -5.95
CA MET A 1 -8.37 10.09 -4.84
C MET A 1 -9.09 10.44 -3.55
N THR A 2 -9.28 9.46 -2.67
CA THR A 2 -9.83 9.68 -1.32
C THR A 2 -8.63 9.83 -0.38
N ASN A 3 -8.64 10.85 0.45
CA ASN A 3 -7.62 11.04 1.47
C ASN A 3 -7.70 9.87 2.47
N PRO A 4 -6.58 9.34 2.98
CA PRO A 4 -6.62 8.36 4.07
C PRO A 4 -7.39 8.95 5.27
N ASP A 5 -8.16 8.11 5.94
CA ASP A 5 -8.85 8.48 7.19
C ASP A 5 -7.80 8.50 8.31
N LEU A 6 -7.14 9.65 8.46
CA LEU A 6 -6.16 9.89 9.52
C LEU A 6 -6.91 10.44 10.74
N ASP A 7 -6.61 9.88 11.92
CA ASP A 7 -7.14 10.39 13.18
C ASP A 7 -6.60 11.81 13.42
N PRO A 8 -7.45 12.85 13.50
CA PRO A 8 -7.00 14.23 13.65
C PRO A 8 -6.37 14.52 15.02
N GLU A 9 -6.59 13.69 16.03
CA GLU A 9 -5.97 13.83 17.35
C GLU A 9 -4.55 13.24 17.38
N GLU A 10 -4.26 12.26 16.53
CA GLU A 10 -2.93 11.64 16.35
C GLU A 10 -2.12 12.36 15.26
N TYR A 11 -2.77 12.69 14.14
CA TYR A 11 -2.19 13.37 12.98
C TYR A 11 -2.97 14.66 12.70
N PRO A 12 -2.69 15.74 13.44
CA PRO A 12 -3.33 17.03 13.17
C PRO A 12 -2.99 17.54 11.76
N PRO A 13 -3.84 18.40 11.17
CA PRO A 13 -3.57 18.98 9.86
C PRO A 13 -2.26 19.80 9.87
N ILE A 14 -1.41 19.61 8.86
CA ILE A 14 -0.16 20.37 8.72
C ILE A 14 -0.46 21.86 8.46
N ASP A 15 0.11 22.77 9.27
CA ASP A 15 0.03 24.22 9.04
C ASP A 15 1.12 24.67 8.04
N PRO A 16 0.76 25.15 6.85
CA PRO A 16 1.74 25.61 5.85
C PRO A 16 2.50 26.88 6.25
N ARG A 17 2.13 27.52 7.37
CA ARG A 17 2.84 28.68 7.92
C ARG A 17 3.92 28.28 8.92
N GLU A 18 3.91 27.04 9.40
CA GLU A 18 5.00 26.54 10.23
C GLU A 18 6.28 26.43 9.38
N PRO A 19 7.46 26.71 9.97
CA PRO A 19 8.72 26.50 9.29
C PRO A 19 8.87 25.01 8.93
N VAL A 20 9.54 24.75 7.81
CA VAL A 20 9.90 23.38 7.44
C VAL A 20 10.78 22.78 8.54
N PRO A 21 10.50 21.55 9.00
CA PRO A 21 11.37 20.85 9.95
C PRO A 21 12.80 20.73 9.43
N ASP A 22 13.79 20.85 10.31
CA ASP A 22 15.20 20.68 9.96
C ASP A 22 15.53 19.23 9.54
N ASP A 23 14.73 18.26 10.00
CA ASP A 23 14.82 16.85 9.63
C ASP A 23 13.66 16.47 8.69
N PRO A 24 13.92 16.10 7.43
CA PRO A 24 12.88 15.64 6.52
C PRO A 24 12.21 14.33 6.99
N GLY A 25 12.88 13.55 7.85
CA GLY A 25 12.35 12.31 8.43
C GLY A 25 11.05 12.52 9.23
N GLU A 26 10.88 13.68 9.85
CA GLU A 26 9.67 14.04 10.61
C GLU A 26 8.41 14.14 9.73
N LEU A 27 8.59 14.33 8.41
CA LEU A 27 7.49 14.36 7.43
C LEU A 27 7.34 13.04 6.67
N LEU A 28 8.30 12.12 6.81
CA LEU A 28 8.23 10.83 6.15
C LEU A 28 7.30 9.91 6.94
N PRO A 29 6.49 9.09 6.25
CA PRO A 29 5.68 8.10 6.94
C PRO A 29 6.58 7.06 7.62
N ASP A 30 6.18 6.57 8.81
CA ASP A 30 6.83 5.49 9.58
C ASP A 30 6.76 4.11 8.89
N THR A 31 6.64 4.08 7.56
CA THR A 31 6.67 2.85 6.79
C THR A 31 8.02 2.16 6.95
N PRO A 32 8.04 0.82 7.02
CA PRO A 32 9.29 0.07 7.08
C PRO A 32 10.14 0.36 5.85
N ASP A 33 11.45 0.45 6.05
CA ASP A 33 12.45 0.69 5.00
C ASP A 33 12.38 -0.39 3.89
N GLU A 34 12.04 -1.62 4.28
CA GLU A 34 11.86 -2.75 3.37
C GLU A 34 10.38 -3.16 3.29
N LEU A 35 9.91 -3.35 2.06
CA LEU A 35 8.56 -3.86 1.80
C LEU A 35 8.46 -5.35 2.17
N PRO A 36 7.29 -5.82 2.64
CA PRO A 36 7.06 -7.24 2.82
C PRO A 36 7.16 -8.00 1.50
N ALA A 37 7.45 -9.30 1.58
CA ALA A 37 7.47 -10.17 0.42
C ALA A 37 6.13 -10.13 -0.34
N ALA A 38 6.20 -10.16 -1.67
CA ALA A 38 5.01 -10.17 -2.51
C ALA A 38 4.14 -11.42 -2.21
N PRO A 39 2.81 -11.31 -2.23
CA PRO A 39 1.92 -12.46 -2.18
C PRO A 39 2.26 -13.45 -3.31
N VAL A 40 2.18 -14.75 -3.01
CA VAL A 40 2.37 -15.80 -4.02
C VAL A 40 1.14 -15.82 -4.93
N GLU A 41 1.35 -15.78 -6.24
CA GLU A 41 0.26 -15.95 -7.20
C GLU A 41 -0.27 -17.40 -7.15
N PRO A 42 -1.60 -17.60 -7.15
CA PRO A 42 -2.15 -18.93 -7.34
C PRO A 42 -1.76 -19.41 -8.74
N MET A 43 -1.10 -20.57 -8.80
CA MET A 43 -0.84 -21.22 -10.08
C MET A 43 -2.19 -21.62 -10.71
N PRO A 44 -2.36 -21.47 -12.03
CA PRO A 44 -3.55 -21.98 -12.70
C PRO A 44 -3.75 -23.47 -12.38
N GLY A 45 -4.82 -23.81 -11.65
CA GLY A 45 -5.14 -25.17 -11.23
C GLY A 45 -5.12 -25.46 -9.73
N ASP A 46 -4.72 -24.50 -8.88
CA ASP A 46 -4.72 -24.69 -7.41
C ASP A 46 -6.11 -24.43 -6.76
N ASP A 47 -7.12 -24.08 -7.57
CA ASP A 47 -8.51 -23.89 -7.16
C ASP A 47 -9.45 -24.96 -7.70
N GLY A 48 -8.99 -26.19 -8.00
CA GLY A 48 -9.88 -27.32 -8.33
C GLY A 48 -10.91 -27.07 -9.45
N GLY A 49 -10.73 -26.01 -10.24
CA GLY A 49 -11.58 -25.61 -11.34
C GLY A 49 -10.92 -26.01 -12.64
N THR A 50 -11.67 -26.70 -13.50
CA THR A 50 -11.22 -27.06 -14.85
C THR A 50 -10.92 -25.78 -15.63
N GLY A 51 -9.66 -25.36 -15.60
CA GLY A 51 -9.12 -24.23 -16.33
C GLY A 51 -9.41 -24.39 -17.81
N GLY A 52 -10.36 -23.58 -18.29
CA GLY A 52 -10.84 -23.64 -19.65
C GLY A 52 -9.76 -23.23 -20.64
N VAL A 53 -9.34 -24.17 -21.46
CA VAL A 53 -9.14 -23.95 -22.89
C VAL A 53 -9.81 -25.12 -23.61
N ARG A 54 -10.74 -24.85 -24.54
CA ARG A 54 -11.10 -25.89 -25.51
C ARG A 54 -9.93 -25.99 -26.48
N GLU A 55 -9.35 -27.16 -26.62
CA GLU A 55 -8.40 -27.43 -27.69
C GLU A 55 -9.12 -27.32 -29.05
N PRO A 56 -8.55 -26.62 -30.03
CA PRO A 56 -9.17 -26.50 -31.34
C PRO A 56 -9.05 -27.79 -32.17
N ALA A 57 -10.21 -28.16 -32.73
CA ALA A 57 -10.53 -29.09 -33.83
C ALA A 57 -10.26 -30.60 -33.61
#